data_AF-A0A8X7QHM0-F1
#
_entry.id   AF-A0A8X7QHM0-F1
#
_cell.length_a   1.000
_cell.length_b   1.000
_cell.length_c   1.000
_cell.angle_alpha   90.00
_cell.angle_beta   90.00
_cell.angle_gamma   90.00
#
_symmetry.space_group_name_H-M   'P 1'
#
loop_
_entity.id
_entity.type
_entity.pdbx_description
1 polymer ?
#
loop_
_entity_poly.entity_id
_entity_poly.type
_entity_poly.pdbx_seq_one_letter_code
_entity_poly.pdbx_strand_id
1 'polypeptide(L)'
;MVPAPRGAGIVAARVPKMVLQFNGIDDVFTSSRGSTKTLGNFVKLKQNGWVGNFALGASYISLPWWAGQALFGTDAAKWICVSAIDVTQLSVSVYLVIKIYT
;
A
#
# COMPACT_ATOMS: atom_id res chain seq x y z
N MET A 1 7.74 -1.16 3.70
CA MET A 1 8.42 -2.35 3.13
C MET A 1 9.02 -1.87 1.84
N VAL A 2 10.33 -2.03 1.69
CA VAL A 2 11.04 -1.61 0.49
C VAL A 2 11.51 -2.87 -0.22
N PRO A 3 11.21 -3.03 -1.52
CA PRO A 3 11.74 -4.15 -2.30
C PRO A 3 13.26 -4.14 -2.22
N ALA A 4 13.85 -5.25 -1.79
CA ALA A 4 15.29 -5.39 -1.75
C ALA A 4 15.78 -6.03 -3.06
N PRO A 5 16.99 -5.70 -3.55
CA PRO A 5 17.58 -6.39 -4.69
C PRO A 5 17.71 -7.90 -4.41
N ARG A 6 17.60 -8.72 -5.46
CA ARG A 6 17.61 -10.20 -5.34
C ARG A 6 18.86 -10.67 -4.61
N GLY A 7 18.69 -11.44 -3.53
CA GLY A 7 19.79 -11.98 -2.70
C GLY A 7 20.20 -11.12 -1.51
N ALA A 8 19.52 -10.01 -1.21
CA ALA A 8 19.76 -9.20 -0.01
C ALA A 8 19.24 -9.87 1.28
N GLY A 9 18.28 -10.79 1.16
CA GLY A 9 17.64 -11.46 2.28
C GLY A 9 16.69 -10.58 3.07
N ILE A 10 15.96 -11.18 4.01
CA ILE A 10 14.95 -10.49 4.81
C ILE A 10 15.59 -9.82 6.04
N VAL A 11 15.78 -8.50 5.97
CA VAL A 11 16.20 -7.68 7.12
C VAL A 11 14.95 -7.19 7.84
N ALA A 12 14.50 -8.01 8.80
CA ALA A 12 13.29 -7.82 9.59
C ALA A 12 13.50 -8.26 11.05
N ALA A 13 12.65 -7.78 11.96
CA ALA A 13 12.54 -8.39 13.28
C ALA A 13 12.14 -9.88 13.19
N ARG A 14 12.46 -10.69 14.20
CA ARG A 14 12.33 -12.16 14.15
C ARG A 14 10.95 -12.66 13.71
N VAL A 15 9.87 -12.02 14.15
CA VAL A 15 8.49 -12.40 13.81
C VAL A 15 8.04 -11.95 12.41
N PRO A 16 8.24 -10.68 11.98
CA PRO A 16 7.98 -10.33 10.58
C PRO A 16 8.85 -11.13 9.62
N LYS A 17 10.08 -11.55 10.00
CA LYS A 17 10.90 -12.47 9.20
C LYS A 17 10.19 -13.80 8.94
N MET A 18 9.62 -14.43 9.97
CA MET A 18 8.88 -15.69 9.82
C MET A 18 7.60 -15.53 8.99
N VAL A 19 6.86 -14.43 9.18
CA VAL A 19 5.64 -14.15 8.40
C VAL A 19 5.97 -13.88 6.92
N LEU A 20 7.08 -13.18 6.65
CA LEU A 20 7.52 -12.89 5.28
C LEU A 20 8.07 -14.12 4.56
N GLN A 21 8.77 -15.00 5.28
CA GLN A 21 9.18 -16.31 4.77
C GLN A 21 7.98 -17.20 4.48
N PHE A 22 6.95 -17.17 5.33
CA PHE A 22 5.72 -17.92 5.11
C PHE A 22 4.95 -17.47 3.86
N ASN A 23 5.04 -16.19 3.52
CA ASN A 23 4.44 -15.62 2.30
C ASN A 23 5.33 -15.72 1.05
N GLY A 24 6.48 -16.41 1.12
CA GLY A 24 7.39 -16.63 -0.03
C GLY A 24 8.13 -15.38 -0.52
N ILE A 25 8.33 -14.38 0.34
CA ILE A 25 9.06 -13.15 -0.01
C ILE A 25 10.52 -13.30 0.42
N ASP A 26 11.42 -13.46 -0.57
CA ASP A 26 12.84 -13.75 -0.30
C ASP A 26 13.68 -12.49 0.02
N ASP A 27 13.29 -11.32 -0.51
CA ASP A 27 14.10 -10.10 -0.45
C ASP A 27 13.26 -8.86 -0.11
N VAL A 28 13.30 -8.40 1.15
CA VAL A 28 12.60 -7.18 1.58
C VAL A 28 13.27 -6.52 2.79
N PHE A 29 13.42 -5.19 2.71
CA PHE A 29 13.77 -4.37 3.88
C PHE A 29 12.49 -3.99 4.62
N THR A 30 12.40 -4.30 5.91
CA THR A 30 11.31 -3.82 6.76
C THR A 30 11.84 -2.99 7.93
N SER A 31 11.50 -1.70 7.91
CA SER A 31 11.64 -0.79 9.03
C SER A 31 10.29 -0.65 9.76
N SER A 32 10.32 -0.62 11.09
CA SER A 32 9.15 -0.30 11.92
C SER A 32 9.57 0.65 13.04
N ARG A 33 8.91 1.81 13.16
CA ARG A 33 9.08 2.76 14.26
C ARG A 33 7.91 2.62 15.25
N GLY A 34 8.19 2.65 16.56
CA GLY A 34 7.19 2.54 17.63
C GLY A 34 7.56 1.51 18.71
N SER A 35 6.68 1.30 19.70
CA SER A 35 6.87 0.32 20.78
C SER A 35 6.72 -1.12 20.26
N THR A 36 7.83 -1.70 19.78
CA THR A 36 7.91 -3.09 19.28
C THR A 36 8.17 -4.11 20.39
N LYS A 37 8.12 -3.69 21.67
CA LYS A 37 8.48 -4.51 22.84
C LYS A 37 7.52 -5.68 23.10
N THR A 38 6.30 -5.68 22.52
CA THR A 38 5.33 -6.78 22.64
C THR A 38 4.91 -7.31 21.26
N LEU A 39 5.15 -8.61 21.04
CA LEU A 39 4.92 -9.31 19.77
C LEU A 39 3.47 -9.20 19.25
N GLY A 40 2.48 -9.29 20.14
CA GLY A 40 1.06 -9.22 19.77
C GLY A 40 0.66 -7.87 19.18
N ASN A 41 1.18 -6.77 19.73
CA ASN A 41 0.89 -5.42 19.23
C ASN A 41 1.53 -5.20 17.86
N PHE A 42 2.72 -5.74 17.64
CA PHE A 42 3.42 -5.62 16.35
C PHE A 42 2.68 -6.32 15.21
N VAL A 43 2.24 -7.57 15.41
CA VAL A 43 1.50 -8.33 14.39
C VAL A 43 0.13 -7.70 14.13
N LYS A 44 -0.59 -7.30 15.18
CA LYS A 44 -1.92 -6.68 15.07
C LYS A 44 -1.86 -5.33 14.35
N LEU A 45 -0.86 -4.49 14.65
CA LEU A 45 -0.64 -3.25 13.90
C LEU A 45 -0.33 -3.51 12.43
N LYS A 46 0.43 -4.58 12.13
CA LYS A 46 0.78 -4.89 10.75
C LYS A 46 -0.42 -5.41 9.95
N GLN A 47 -1.24 -6.28 10.56
CA GLN A 47 -2.48 -6.77 9.98
C GLN A 47 -3.50 -5.63 9.79
N ASN A 48 -3.70 -4.79 10.81
CA ASN A 48 -4.61 -3.65 10.73
C ASN A 48 -4.17 -2.63 9.67
N GLY A 49 -2.86 -2.39 9.54
CA GLY A 49 -2.32 -1.51 8.49
C GLY A 49 -2.53 -2.08 7.07
N TRP A 50 -2.47 -3.40 6.91
CA TRP A 50 -2.70 -4.05 5.62
C TRP A 50 -4.17 -3.99 5.21
N VAL A 51 -5.07 -4.28 6.15
CA VAL A 51 -6.53 -4.16 5.96
C VAL A 51 -6.93 -2.70 5.69
N GLY A 52 -6.34 -1.74 6.41
CA GLY A 52 -6.59 -0.31 6.21
C GLY A 52 -6.16 0.19 4.82
N ASN A 53 -4.97 -0.18 4.36
CA ASN A 53 -4.51 0.18 3.01
C ASN A 53 -5.36 -0.47 1.91
N PHE A 54 -5.77 -1.72 2.10
CA PHE A 54 -6.65 -2.39 1.16
C PHE A 54 -8.05 -1.74 1.11
N ALA A 55 -8.61 -1.38 2.26
CA ALA A 55 -9.90 -0.70 2.35
C ALA A 55 -9.87 0.69 1.68
N LEU A 56 -8.80 1.46 1.89
CA LEU A 56 -8.59 2.74 1.24
C LEU A 56 -8.40 2.59 -0.28
N GLY A 57 -7.66 1.58 -0.73
CA GLY A 57 -7.49 1.29 -2.16
C GLY A 57 -8.81 0.86 -2.82
N ALA A 58 -9.60 0.02 -2.14
CA ALA A 58 -10.89 -0.44 -2.63
C ALA A 58 -11.91 0.72 -2.71
N SER A 59 -11.97 1.58 -1.68
CA SER A 59 -12.89 2.73 -1.67
C SER A 59 -12.56 3.74 -2.76
N TYR A 60 -11.28 3.94 -3.07
CA TYR A 60 -10.82 4.80 -4.18
C TYR A 60 -11.30 4.32 -5.55
N ILE A 61 -11.55 3.02 -5.73
CA ILE A 61 -11.99 2.45 -7.00
C ILE A 61 -13.52 2.29 -7.03
N SER A 62 -14.12 1.85 -5.92
CA SER A 62 -15.55 1.49 -5.89
C SER A 62 -16.46 2.71 -5.75
N LEU A 63 -16.08 3.74 -4.98
CA LEU A 63 -16.92 4.91 -4.74
C LEU A 63 -17.11 5.75 -6.02
N PRO A 64 -16.06 6.06 -6.81
CA PRO A 64 -16.23 6.79 -8.05
C PRO A 64 -16.97 5.98 -9.12
N TRP A 65 -16.83 4.64 -9.12
CA TRP A 65 -17.53 3.76 -10.05
C TRP A 65 -19.04 3.73 -9.80
N TRP A 66 -19.48 3.54 -8.56
CA TRP A 66 -20.90 3.56 -8.21
C TRP A 66 -21.53 4.95 -8.37
N ALA A 67 -20.82 6.01 -7.98
CA ALA A 67 -21.27 7.38 -8.22
C ALA A 67 -21.36 7.71 -9.72
N GLY A 68 -20.39 7.24 -10.51
CA GLY A 68 -20.37 7.39 -11.96
C GLY A 68 -21.51 6.65 -12.65
N GLN A 69 -21.83 5.42 -12.21
CA GLN A 69 -22.98 4.67 -12.73
C GLN A 69 -24.32 5.35 -12.39
N ALA A 70 -24.46 5.92 -11.18
CA ALA A 70 -25.69 6.56 -10.72
C ALA A 70 -25.98 7.92 -11.38
N LEU A 71 -24.94 8.68 -11.78
CA LEU A 71 -25.07 10.02 -12.36
C LEU A 71 -24.89 10.08 -13.89
N PHE A 72 -24.07 9.21 -14.48
CA PHE A 72 -23.61 9.35 -15.87
C PHE A 72 -23.65 8.06 -16.72
N GLY A 73 -24.12 6.94 -16.16
CA GLY A 73 -24.17 5.64 -16.85
C GLY A 73 -22.80 4.91 -16.92
N THR A 74 -22.81 3.69 -17.45
CA THR A 74 -21.65 2.77 -17.42
C THR A 74 -20.44 3.21 -18.23
N ASP A 75 -20.65 4.05 -19.24
CA ASP A 75 -19.61 4.42 -20.20
C ASP A 75 -18.72 5.57 -19.67
N ALA A 76 -19.31 6.52 -18.93
CA ALA A 76 -18.59 7.59 -18.26
C ALA A 76 -17.90 7.15 -16.96
N ALA A 77 -18.49 6.18 -16.24
CA ALA A 77 -17.94 5.66 -14.97
C ALA A 77 -16.53 5.07 -15.12
N LYS A 78 -16.25 4.42 -16.27
CA LYS A 78 -14.92 3.88 -16.60
C LYS A 78 -13.86 4.98 -16.64
N TRP A 79 -14.15 6.09 -17.30
CA TRP A 79 -13.20 7.20 -17.46
C TRP A 79 -12.99 7.99 -16.17
N ILE A 80 -14.01 8.09 -15.30
CA ILE A 80 -13.87 8.69 -13.96
C ILE A 80 -12.91 7.87 -13.10
N CYS A 81 -12.98 6.53 -13.16
CA CYS A 81 -12.07 5.69 -12.37
C CYS A 81 -10.63 5.75 -12.89
N VAL A 82 -10.44 5.70 -14.22
CA VAL A 82 -9.12 5.79 -14.84
C VAL A 82 -8.46 7.14 -14.53
N SER A 83 -9.20 8.25 -14.69
CA SER A 83 -8.68 9.58 -14.37
C SER A 83 -8.33 9.76 -12.88
N ALA A 84 -9.12 9.16 -11.97
CA ALA A 84 -8.79 9.17 -10.55
C ALA A 84 -7.47 8.40 -10.25
N ILE A 85 -7.24 7.26 -10.92
CA ILE A 85 -5.98 6.52 -10.80
C ILE A 85 -4.82 7.38 -11.33
N ASP A 86 -4.95 7.97 -12.51
CA ASP A 86 -3.88 8.78 -13.13
C ASP A 86 -3.51 10.00 -12.26
N VAL A 87 -4.50 10.70 -11.69
CA VAL A 87 -4.27 11.85 -10.80
C VAL A 87 -3.54 11.42 -9.52
N THR A 88 -3.86 10.26 -8.95
CA THR A 88 -3.16 9.76 -7.75
C THR A 88 -1.73 9.33 -8.05
N GLN A 89 -1.47 8.72 -9.20
CA GLN A 89 -0.11 8.37 -9.62
C GLN A 89 0.74 9.60 -9.95
N LEU A 90 0.15 10.60 -10.60
CA LEU A 90 0.81 11.85 -10.94
C LEU A 90 1.12 12.67 -9.67
N SER A 91 0.17 12.77 -8.74
CA SER A 91 0.38 13.50 -7.48
C SER A 91 1.47 12.87 -6.60
N VAL A 92 1.51 11.53 -6.49
CA VAL A 92 2.60 10.83 -5.77
C VAL A 92 3.94 11.02 -6.49
N SER A 93 3.95 10.97 -7.83
CA SER A 93 5.16 11.24 -8.63
C SER A 93 5.67 12.66 -8.42
N VAL A 94 4.79 13.66 -8.45
CA VAL A 94 5.14 15.06 -8.19
C VAL A 94 5.62 15.26 -6.76
N TYR A 95 4.98 14.64 -5.76
CA TYR A 95 5.39 14.74 -4.36
C TYR A 95 6.78 14.12 -4.12
N LEU A 96 7.07 12.98 -4.74
CA LEU A 96 8.40 12.35 -4.68
C LEU A 96 9.46 13.21 -5.37
N VAL A 97 9.15 13.79 -6.52
CA VAL A 97 10.03 14.74 -7.22
C VAL A 97 10.33 15.94 -6.32
N ILE A 98 9.32 16.63 -5.80
CA ILE A 98 9.50 17.81 -4.93
C ILE A 98 10.38 17.48 -3.71
N LYS A 99 10.17 16.32 -3.07
CA LYS A 99 10.95 15.90 -1.89
C LYS A 99 12.38 15.47 -2.21
N ILE A 100 12.69 15.10 -3.45
CA ILE A 100 14.07 14.78 -3.88
C ILE A 100 14.83 16.06 -4.24
N TYR A 101 14.14 17.09 -4.72
CA TYR A 101 14.73 18.37 -5.13
C TYR A 101 14.70 19.47 -4.04
N THR A 102 14.23 19.16 -2.82
CA THR A 102 14.30 20.01 -1.61
C THR A 102 15.12 19.30 -0.54
#